data_AF-A0A932MC97-F1
#
_entry.id   AF-A0A932MC97-F1
#
_cell.length_a   1.000
_cell.length_b   1.000
_cell.length_c   1.000
_cell.angle_alpha   90.00
_cell.angle_beta   90.00
_cell.angle_gamma   90.00
#
_symmetry.space_group_name_H-M   'P 1'
#
loop_
_entity.id
_entity.type
_entity.pdbx_description
1 polymer ?
#
loop_
_entity_poly.entity_id
_entity_poly.type
_entity_poly.pdbx_seq_one_letter_code
_entity_poly.pdbx_strand_id
1 'polypeptide(L)'
;MSIAHTVQNYMVQRGIAYEIVNHPHTLSSMETAAAAHVSGDRVAKAVILEDDDGYVLAVVPSTHHVRINALSAQLQRKLRLATEM
;
A
#
# COMPACT_ATOMS: atom_id res chain seq x y z
N MET A 1 5.44 -13.96 -5.97
CA MET A 1 4.43 -13.83 -4.88
C MET A 1 3.07 -14.21 -5.44
N SER A 2 2.22 -14.93 -4.68
CA SER A 2 0.85 -15.28 -5.10
C SER A 2 -0.17 -14.30 -4.55
N ILE A 3 -1.25 -14.05 -5.30
CA ILE A 3 -2.41 -13.30 -4.82
C ILE A 3 -3.19 -14.14 -3.79
N ALA A 4 -3.71 -13.52 -2.74
CA ALA A 4 -4.59 -14.21 -1.80
C ALA A 4 -5.86 -14.71 -2.52
N HIS A 5 -6.23 -15.97 -2.30
CA HIS A 5 -7.41 -16.59 -2.94
C HIS A 5 -8.70 -15.80 -2.70
N THR A 6 -8.86 -15.20 -1.52
CA THR A 6 -10.03 -14.36 -1.19
C THR A 6 -10.13 -13.13 -2.09
N VAL A 7 -9.01 -12.45 -2.34
CA VAL A 7 -8.96 -11.28 -3.24
C VAL A 7 -9.22 -11.71 -4.68
N GLN A 8 -8.56 -12.79 -5.13
CA GLN A 8 -8.76 -13.33 -6.47
C GLN A 8 -10.24 -13.67 -6.72
N ASN A 9 -10.86 -14.42 -5.80
CA ASN A 9 -12.26 -14.81 -5.91
C ASN A 9 -13.18 -13.60 -5.95
N TYR A 10 -12.92 -12.58 -5.11
CA TYR A 10 -13.69 -11.35 -5.12
C TYR A 10 -13.61 -10.63 -6.47
N MET A 11 -12.40 -10.48 -7.04
CA MET A 11 -12.22 -9.83 -8.34
C MET A 11 -12.94 -10.60 -9.46
N VAL A 12 -12.83 -11.93 -9.48
CA VAL A 12 -13.52 -12.79 -10.46
C VAL A 12 -15.04 -12.67 -10.33
N GLN A 13 -15.58 -12.80 -9.12
CA GLN A 13 -17.03 -12.70 -8.87
C GLN A 13 -17.61 -11.34 -9.25
N ARG A 14 -16.82 -10.28 -9.13
CA ARG A 14 -17.20 -8.91 -9.50
C ARG A 14 -16.92 -8.58 -10.96
N GLY A 15 -16.31 -9.49 -11.73
CA GLY A 15 -15.92 -9.23 -13.12
C GLY A 15 -14.85 -8.15 -13.27
N ILE A 16 -14.01 -7.95 -12.24
CA ILE A 16 -12.91 -6.97 -12.27
C ILE A 16 -11.74 -7.60 -13.02
N ALA A 17 -11.40 -7.04 -14.18
CA ALA A 17 -10.24 -7.46 -14.95
C ALA A 17 -8.94 -7.17 -14.20
N TYR A 18 -8.04 -8.15 -14.15
CA TYR A 18 -6.72 -8.01 -13.54
C TYR A 18 -5.70 -8.91 -14.26
N GLU A 19 -4.43 -8.56 -14.13
CA GLU A 19 -3.30 -9.34 -14.58
C GLU A 19 -2.30 -9.50 -13.43
N ILE A 20 -1.62 -10.65 -13.38
CA ILE A 20 -0.55 -10.90 -12.41
C ILE A 20 0.79 -10.59 -13.08
N VAL A 21 1.46 -9.56 -12.58
CA VAL A 21 2.84 -9.22 -13.01
C VAL A 21 3.82 -9.90 -12.05
N ASN A 22 4.57 -10.88 -12.55
CA ASN A 22 5.57 -11.59 -11.77
C ASN A 22 6.90 -10.82 -11.74
N HIS A 23 7.54 -10.75 -10.56
CA HIS A 23 8.86 -10.15 -10.39
C HIS A 23 9.66 -10.89 -9.28
N PRO A 24 11.01 -10.80 -9.27
CA PRO A 24 11.84 -11.28 -8.16
C PRO A 24 11.48 -10.62 -6.83
N HIS A 25 11.72 -11.30 -5.70
CA HIS A 25 11.48 -10.72 -4.38
C HIS A 25 12.34 -9.45 -4.14
N THR A 26 11.77 -8.44 -3.50
CA THR A 26 12.39 -7.14 -3.21
C THR A 26 12.08 -6.68 -1.79
N LEU A 27 12.80 -5.69 -1.27
CA LEU A 27 12.67 -5.22 0.13
C LEU A 27 11.98 -3.86 0.26
N SER A 28 11.74 -3.16 -0.85
CA SER A 28 11.02 -1.89 -0.88
C SER A 28 10.05 -1.81 -2.06
N SER A 29 9.02 -0.97 -1.94
CA SER A 29 8.03 -0.76 -3.00
C SER A 29 8.61 -0.10 -4.25
N MET A 30 9.69 0.69 -4.12
CA MET A 30 10.40 1.23 -5.30
C MET A 30 11.18 0.14 -6.03
N GLU A 31 11.88 -0.74 -5.31
CA GLU A 31 12.54 -1.91 -5.93
C GLU A 31 11.51 -2.84 -6.56
N THR A 32 10.35 -3.05 -5.92
CA THR A 32 9.23 -3.81 -6.51
C THR A 32 8.81 -3.23 -7.86
N ALA A 33 8.61 -1.90 -7.92
CA ALA A 33 8.22 -1.22 -9.16
C ALA A 33 9.26 -1.44 -10.26
N ALA A 34 10.55 -1.27 -9.94
CA ALA A 34 11.65 -1.49 -10.88
C ALA A 34 11.72 -2.94 -11.36
N ALA A 35 11.66 -3.91 -10.44
CA ALA A 35 11.72 -5.34 -10.75
C ALA A 35 10.51 -5.82 -11.58
N ALA A 36 9.35 -5.19 -11.42
CA ALA A 36 8.15 -5.46 -12.20
C ALA A 36 8.08 -4.68 -13.52
N HIS A 37 9.07 -3.81 -13.82
CA HIS A 37 9.05 -2.89 -14.97
C HIS A 37 7.79 -2.00 -15.01
N VAL A 38 7.30 -1.58 -13.85
CA VAL A 38 6.16 -0.66 -13.71
C VAL A 38 6.67 0.67 -13.16
N SER A 39 6.13 1.79 -13.64
CA SER A 39 6.44 3.10 -13.06
C SER A 39 6.14 3.11 -11.56
N GLY A 40 7.04 3.66 -10.74
CA GLY A 40 6.83 3.80 -9.30
C GLY A 40 5.58 4.60 -8.93
N ASP A 41 5.12 5.50 -9.80
CA ASP A 41 3.87 6.25 -9.61
C ASP A 41 2.61 5.39 -9.82
N ARG A 42 2.77 4.21 -10.42
CA ARG A 42 1.70 3.23 -10.69
C ARG A 42 1.73 2.03 -9.75
N VAL A 43 2.59 2.05 -8.73
CA VAL A 43 2.61 1.07 -7.65
C VAL A 43 2.10 1.73 -6.38
N ALA A 44 1.00 1.21 -5.84
CA ALA A 44 0.41 1.69 -4.60
C ALA A 44 1.05 1.00 -3.39
N LYS A 45 1.52 1.78 -2.43
CA LYS A 45 2.05 1.36 -1.13
C LYS A 45 1.06 1.73 -0.03
N ALA A 46 0.75 0.76 0.82
CA ALA A 46 -0.06 0.92 2.01
C ALA A 46 0.83 1.26 3.23
N VAL A 47 0.50 2.34 3.95
CA VAL A 47 1.14 2.71 5.21
C VAL A 47 0.05 2.78 6.28
N ILE A 48 0.14 1.91 7.29
CA ILE A 48 -0.81 1.88 8.41
C ILE A 48 -0.34 2.82 9.50
N LEU A 49 -1.23 3.72 9.89
CA LEU A 49 -1.07 4.66 10.99
C LEU A 49 -2.12 4.39 12.05
N GLU A 50 -1.83 4.77 13.29
CA GLU A 50 -2.76 4.64 14.41
C GLU A 50 -2.66 5.84 15.36
N ASP A 51 -3.75 6.04 16.10
CA ASP A 51 -3.84 6.84 17.32
C ASP A 51 -4.95 6.27 18.22
N ASP A 52 -5.37 7.03 19.22
CA ASP A 52 -6.41 6.62 20.17
C ASP A 52 -7.81 6.46 19.52
N ASP A 53 -8.04 7.07 18.35
CA ASP A 53 -9.28 6.95 17.58
C ASP A 53 -9.26 5.76 16.60
N GLY A 54 -8.15 5.02 16.54
CA GLY A 54 -7.99 3.80 15.73
C GLY A 54 -7.10 3.98 14.51
N TYR A 55 -7.34 3.15 13.49
CA TYR A 55 -6.42 3.01 12.35
C TYR A 55 -6.74 3.93 11.16
N VAL A 56 -5.68 4.33 10.45
CA VAL A 56 -5.75 5.00 9.15
C VAL A 56 -4.81 4.28 8.18
N LEU A 57 -5.32 3.95 7.00
CA LEU A 57 -4.51 3.43 5.89
C LEU A 57 -4.24 4.55 4.89
N ALA A 58 -2.98 5.02 4.84
CA ALA A 58 -2.52 5.92 3.80
C ALA A 58 -2.05 5.11 2.58
N VAL A 59 -2.68 5.32 1.43
CA VAL A 59 -2.30 4.70 0.16
C VAL A 59 -1.59 5.74 -0.70
N VAL A 60 -0.30 5.54 -0.96
CA VAL A 60 0.54 6.47 -1.70
C VAL A 60 1.34 5.75 -2.78
N PRO A 61 1.79 6.42 -3.85
CA PRO A 61 2.70 5.79 -4.81
C PRO A 61 4.02 5.36 -4.17
N SER A 62 4.74 4.42 -4.79
CA SER A 62 6.06 3.97 -4.31
C SER A 62 7.08 5.10 -4.21
N THR A 63 6.95 6.11 -5.08
CA THR A 63 7.78 7.32 -5.14
C THR A 63 7.52 8.30 -3.99
N HIS A 64 6.45 8.12 -3.22
CA HIS A 64 6.00 9.06 -2.21
C HIS A 64 6.23 8.55 -0.78
N HIS A 65 6.46 9.51 0.11
CA HIS A 65 6.63 9.30 1.54
C HIS A 65 5.49 9.98 2.29
N VAL A 66 4.87 9.26 3.23
CA VAL A 66 3.83 9.83 4.08
C VAL A 66 4.47 10.78 5.08
N ARG A 67 4.15 12.07 4.98
CA ARG A 67 4.55 13.11 5.94
C ARG A 67 3.59 13.04 7.13
N ILE A 68 3.86 12.17 8.10
CA ILE A 68 2.93 11.88 9.22
C ILE A 68 2.50 13.17 9.94
N ASN A 69 3.43 14.06 10.28
CA ASN A 69 3.10 15.33 10.94
C ASN A 69 2.13 16.22 10.13
N ALA A 70 2.29 16.26 8.80
CA ALA A 70 1.40 17.04 7.94
C ALA A 70 0.01 16.40 7.86
N LEU A 71 -0.05 15.07 7.75
CA LEU A 71 -1.30 14.32 7.76
C LEU A 71 -2.03 14.43 9.11
N SER A 72 -1.30 14.34 10.22
CA SER A 72 -1.78 14.57 11.59
C SER A 72 -2.40 15.96 11.73
N ALA A 73 -1.73 17.01 11.24
CA ALA A 73 -2.26 18.37 11.27
C ALA A 73 -3.53 18.51 10.42
N GLN A 74 -3.55 17.94 9.21
CA GLN A 74 -4.69 18.01 8.29
C GLN A 74 -5.92 17.26 8.82
N LEU A 75 -5.71 16.12 9.47
CA LEU A 75 -6.77 15.30 10.04
C LEU A 75 -7.12 15.67 11.48
N GLN A 76 -6.39 16.63 12.08
CA GLN A 76 -6.49 17.00 13.49
C GLN A 76 -6.34 15.80 14.44
N ARG A 77 -5.43 14.89 14.11
CA ARG A 77 -5.19 13.61 14.78
C ARG A 77 -3.73 13.47 15.19
N LYS A 78 -3.44 12.67 16.21
CA LYS A 78 -2.06 12.44 16.70
C LYS A 78 -1.50 11.13 16.16
N LEU A 79 -1.47 11.02 14.83
CA LEU A 79 -1.09 9.78 14.16
C LEU A 79 0.39 9.44 14.36
N ARG A 80 0.67 8.13 14.49
CA ARG A 80 1.99 7.52 14.45
C ARG A 80 1.96 6.27 13.56
N LEU A 81 3.12 5.74 13.18
CA LEU A 81 3.17 4.42 12.54
C LEU A 81 2.56 3.38 13.49
N ALA A 82 1.74 2.51 12.94
CA ALA A 82 1.26 1.35 13.66
C ALA A 82 2.40 0.36 13.87
N THR A 83 2.37 -0.34 15.02
CA THR A 83 3.33 -1.39 15.32
C THR A 83 2.83 -2.74 14.80
N GLU A 84 3.74 -3.54 14.22
CA GLU A 84 3.48 -4.94 13.96
C GLU A 84 3.47 -5.67 15.30
N MET A 85 2.31 -6.23 15.70
CA MET A 85 2.17 -7.01 16.94
C MET A 85 2.76 -8.41 16.79
#